data_AF-A0A2V8J4X6-F1
#
_entry.id   AF-A0A2V8J4X6-F1
#
_cell.length_a   1.000
_cell.length_b   1.000
_cell.length_c   1.000
_cell.angle_alpha   90.00
_cell.angle_beta   90.00
_cell.angle_gamma   90.00
#
_symmetry.space_group_name_H-M   'P 1'
#
loop_
_entity.id
_entity.type
_entity.pdbx_description
1 polymer ?
#
loop_
_entity_poly.entity_id
_entity_poly.type
_entity_poly.pdbx_seq_one_letter_code
_entity_poly.pdbx_strand_id
1 'polypeptide(L)'
;MFDNILKAENETHSKLAKQQVDIVPANYSFSYIGQELCDGRKCYRLGITPRRREKYLIQGQIWIDAEDWSIVRIQGSPAKHPSFWTRQTQIDRRYKRIDGMWLNASLESTSDILIAGRSTLKIQYLYEAIETDGSMEHPGEVPCRD
;
A
#
# COMPACT_ATOMS: atom_id res chain seq x y z
N MET A 1 -8.26 12.93 -16.05
CA MET A 1 -7.10 12.13 -15.57
C MET A 1 -7.17 11.94 -14.06
N PHE A 2 -7.33 13.02 -13.28
CA PHE A 2 -7.52 12.97 -11.83
C PHE A 2 -8.76 12.16 -11.39
N ASP A 3 -9.91 12.34 -12.04
CA ASP A 3 -11.14 11.61 -11.68
C ASP A 3 -10.99 10.09 -11.78
N ASN A 4 -10.20 9.61 -12.74
CA ASN A 4 -9.94 8.18 -12.90
C ASN A 4 -9.05 7.63 -11.78
N ILE A 5 -8.16 8.45 -11.23
CA ILE A 5 -7.30 8.09 -10.10
C ILE A 5 -8.16 8.00 -8.83
N LEU A 6 -8.98 9.03 -8.57
CA LEU A 6 -9.89 9.05 -7.42
C LEU A 6 -10.92 7.91 -7.50
N LYS A 7 -11.43 7.62 -8.70
CA LYS A 7 -12.31 6.48 -8.94
C LYS A 7 -11.62 5.15 -8.62
N ALA A 8 -10.37 4.97 -9.05
CA ALA A 8 -9.62 3.74 -8.78
C ALA A 8 -9.35 3.56 -7.28
N GLU A 9 -9.05 4.64 -6.54
CA GLU A 9 -8.96 4.60 -5.07
C GLU A 9 -10.29 4.16 -4.46
N ASN A 10 -11.39 4.79 -4.86
CA ASN A 10 -12.72 4.47 -4.35
C ASN A 10 -13.18 3.04 -4.68
N GLU A 11 -12.86 2.52 -5.88
CA GLU A 11 -13.16 1.14 -6.28
C GLU A 11 -12.56 0.09 -5.34
N THR A 12 -11.42 0.40 -4.71
CA THR A 12 -10.75 -0.49 -3.74
C THR A 12 -11.26 -0.34 -2.30
N HIS A 13 -12.14 0.63 -2.02
CA HIS A 13 -12.58 0.94 -0.65
C HIS A 13 -13.79 0.13 -0.17
N SER A 14 -14.53 -0.53 -1.07
CA SER A 14 -15.61 -1.43 -0.66
C SER A 14 -15.09 -2.65 0.12
N LYS A 15 -15.85 -3.18 1.06
CA LYS A 15 -15.42 -4.32 1.91
C LYS A 15 -14.96 -5.54 1.10
N LEU A 16 -15.67 -5.86 0.02
CA LEU A 16 -15.35 -6.96 -0.90
C LEU A 16 -14.10 -6.66 -1.74
N ALA A 17 -13.91 -5.40 -2.17
CA ALA A 17 -12.72 -5.01 -2.89
C ALA A 17 -11.48 -5.01 -2.00
N LYS A 18 -11.59 -4.51 -0.75
CA LYS A 18 -10.52 -4.57 0.27
C LYS A 18 -10.04 -5.99 0.50
N GLN A 19 -10.94 -6.93 0.81
CA GLN A 19 -10.58 -8.34 1.00
C GLN A 19 -9.80 -8.94 -0.18
N GLN A 20 -10.07 -8.47 -1.40
CA GLN A 20 -9.40 -8.92 -2.60
C GLN A 20 -8.01 -8.29 -2.81
N VAL A 21 -7.76 -7.07 -2.34
CA VAL A 21 -6.50 -6.35 -2.62
C VAL A 21 -5.61 -6.16 -1.39
N ASP A 22 -6.13 -6.44 -0.20
CA ASP A 22 -5.42 -6.31 1.07
C ASP A 22 -4.13 -7.13 1.07
N ILE A 23 -3.10 -6.57 1.69
CA ILE A 23 -1.78 -7.20 1.84
C ILE A 23 -1.85 -8.22 2.98
N VAL A 24 -2.42 -9.38 2.68
CA VAL A 24 -2.64 -10.49 3.62
C VAL A 24 -2.13 -11.81 3.04
N PRO A 25 -1.84 -12.83 3.88
CA PRO A 25 -1.38 -14.15 3.44
C PRO A 25 -2.25 -14.84 2.39
N ALA A 26 -3.56 -14.59 2.41
CA ALA A 26 -4.49 -15.10 1.42
C ALA A 26 -4.21 -14.56 0.00
N ASN A 27 -3.73 -13.31 -0.12
CA ASN A 27 -3.47 -12.63 -1.39
C ASN A 27 -1.99 -12.64 -1.79
N TYR A 28 -1.07 -12.79 -0.82
CA TYR A 28 0.38 -12.63 -1.03
C TYR A 28 1.19 -13.75 -0.39
N SER A 29 2.33 -14.08 -1.01
CA SER A 29 3.46 -14.68 -0.30
C SER A 29 4.42 -13.59 0.17
N PHE A 30 5.05 -13.85 1.31
CA PHE A 30 5.94 -12.92 2.00
C PHE A 30 7.33 -13.51 2.10
N SER A 31 8.34 -12.67 2.00
CA SER A 31 9.75 -13.03 2.22
C SER A 31 10.39 -12.00 3.13
N TYR A 32 11.06 -12.44 4.20
CA TYR A 32 11.79 -11.53 5.07
C TYR A 32 13.05 -11.03 4.37
N ILE A 33 13.24 -9.72 4.31
CA ILE A 33 14.41 -9.09 3.69
C ILE A 33 15.38 -8.55 4.75
N GLY A 34 14.86 -7.94 5.81
CA GLY A 34 15.71 -7.38 6.86
C GLY A 34 14.98 -6.36 7.74
N GLN A 35 15.78 -5.59 8.48
CA GLN A 35 15.34 -4.48 9.30
C GLN A 35 16.00 -3.18 8.83
N GLU A 36 15.27 -2.07 8.93
CA GLU A 36 15.80 -0.73 8.69
C GLU A 36 15.02 0.31 9.51
N LEU A 37 15.48 1.57 9.48
CA LEU A 37 14.77 2.68 10.10
C LEU A 37 13.82 3.32 9.08
N CYS A 38 12.52 3.42 9.42
CA CYS A 38 11.56 4.26 8.72
C CYS A 38 11.24 5.47 9.61
N ASP A 39 11.64 6.67 9.18
CA ASP A 39 11.36 7.92 9.91
C ASP A 39 11.70 7.85 11.42
N GLY A 40 12.86 7.24 11.72
CA GLY A 40 13.38 7.08 13.09
C GLY A 40 12.81 5.89 13.86
N ARG A 41 11.84 5.14 13.32
CA ARG A 41 11.25 3.94 13.93
C ARG A 41 11.83 2.67 13.29
N LYS A 42 11.98 1.61 14.09
CA LYS A 42 12.46 0.33 13.58
C LYS A 42 11.36 -0.33 12.74
N CYS A 43 11.72 -0.79 11.54
CA CYS A 43 10.82 -1.48 10.62
C CYS A 43 11.35 -2.85 10.21
N TYR A 44 10.45 -3.79 9.98
CA TYR A 44 10.70 -5.01 9.23
C TYR A 44 10.41 -4.76 7.74
N ARG A 45 11.35 -5.09 6.87
CA ARG A 45 11.17 -5.04 5.42
C ARG A 45 10.86 -6.42 4.89
N LEU A 46 9.71 -6.56 4.23
CA LEU A 46 9.25 -7.81 3.61
C LEU A 46 9.08 -7.63 2.10
N GLY A 47 9.46 -8.63 1.32
CA GLY A 47 9.06 -8.75 -0.07
C GLY A 47 7.66 -9.34 -0.17
N ILE A 48 6.79 -8.74 -0.99
CA ILE A 48 5.43 -9.20 -1.27
C ILE A 48 5.30 -9.66 -2.72
N THR A 49 4.78 -10.86 -2.92
CA THR A 49 4.50 -11.43 -4.24
C THR A 49 3.03 -11.82 -4.30
N PRO A 50 2.22 -11.22 -5.19
CA PRO A 50 0.80 -11.52 -5.28
C PRO A 50 0.61 -12.96 -5.79
N ARG A 51 -0.32 -13.68 -5.18
CA ARG A 51 -0.66 -15.05 -5.56
C ARG A 51 -1.46 -15.14 -6.86
N ARG A 52 -2.02 -14.01 -7.30
CA ARG A 52 -2.84 -13.86 -8.52
C ARG A 52 -2.47 -12.59 -9.27
N ARG A 53 -2.57 -12.62 -10.61
CA ARG A 53 -2.27 -11.47 -11.47
C ARG A 53 -3.52 -10.65 -11.77
N GLU A 54 -3.94 -9.87 -10.78
CA GLU A 54 -5.18 -9.08 -10.87
C GLU A 54 -4.92 -7.58 -10.80
N LYS A 55 -5.96 -6.81 -11.18
CA LYS A 55 -5.96 -5.35 -11.08
C LYS A 55 -5.78 -4.98 -9.60
N TYR A 56 -4.98 -3.95 -9.34
CA TYR A 56 -4.72 -3.38 -8.00
C TYR A 56 -3.80 -4.17 -7.05
N LEU A 57 -3.44 -5.42 -7.35
CA LEU A 57 -2.41 -6.11 -6.58
C LEU A 57 -1.01 -5.57 -6.91
N ILE A 58 -0.08 -5.64 -5.94
CA ILE A 58 1.26 -5.05 -6.03
C ILE A 58 2.33 -6.12 -5.87
N GLN A 59 3.22 -6.26 -6.85
CA GLN A 59 4.49 -6.96 -6.65
C GLN A 59 5.51 -5.97 -6.12
N GLY A 60 6.17 -6.28 -5.00
CA GLY A 60 7.18 -5.37 -4.46
C GLY A 60 7.60 -5.66 -3.02
N GLN A 61 7.69 -4.60 -2.22
CA GLN A 61 8.15 -4.60 -0.83
C GLN A 61 7.21 -3.80 0.05
N ILE A 62 7.13 -4.19 1.32
CA ILE A 62 6.46 -3.44 2.38
C ILE A 62 7.40 -3.23 3.56
N TRP A 63 7.12 -2.19 4.31
CA TRP A 63 7.75 -1.90 5.59
C TRP A 63 6.69 -1.96 6.68
N ILE A 64 6.97 -2.72 7.71
CA ILE A 64 6.09 -2.91 8.86
C ILE A 64 6.78 -2.30 10.07
N ASP A 65 6.11 -1.36 10.74
CA ASP A 65 6.58 -0.79 11.99
C ASP A 65 6.74 -1.87 13.07
N ALA A 66 7.85 -1.88 13.79
CA ALA A 66 8.15 -2.94 14.76
C ALA A 66 7.43 -2.78 16.10
N GLU A 67 6.79 -1.63 16.37
CA GLU A 67 6.02 -1.38 17.60
C GLU A 67 4.52 -1.52 17.34
N ASP A 68 4.00 -0.90 16.27
CA ASP A 68 2.58 -0.88 15.94
C ASP A 68 2.15 -2.00 14.97
N TRP A 69 3.10 -2.78 14.43
CA TRP A 69 2.87 -3.86 13.45
C TRP A 69 2.10 -3.44 12.18
N SER A 70 2.08 -2.14 11.91
CA SER A 70 1.34 -1.54 10.82
C SER A 70 2.22 -1.37 9.58
N ILE A 71 1.63 -1.49 8.39
CA ILE A 71 2.35 -1.20 7.14
C ILE A 71 2.55 0.32 7.04
N VAL A 72 3.81 0.76 7.02
CA VAL A 72 4.17 2.19 6.96
C VAL A 72 4.59 2.65 5.57
N ARG A 73 4.96 1.69 4.70
CA ARG A 73 5.34 1.96 3.31
C ARG A 73 5.06 0.76 2.44
N ILE A 74 4.67 1.01 1.20
CA ILE A 74 4.51 0.03 0.14
C ILE A 74 5.27 0.56 -1.08
N GLN A 75 6.17 -0.26 -1.63
CA GLN A 75 6.89 0.06 -2.85
C GLN A 75 6.76 -1.10 -3.84
N GLY A 76 6.47 -0.82 -5.11
CA GLY A 76 6.40 -1.88 -6.11
C GLY A 76 5.72 -1.49 -7.40
N SER A 77 5.30 -2.49 -8.17
CA SER A 77 4.59 -2.31 -9.42
C SER A 77 3.26 -3.07 -9.42
N PRO A 78 2.25 -2.61 -10.18
CA PRO A 78 1.03 -3.37 -10.38
C PRO A 78 1.32 -4.80 -10.88
N ALA A 79 0.65 -5.80 -10.31
CA ALA A 79 0.75 -7.21 -10.70
C ALA A 79 0.24 -7.47 -12.12
N LYS A 80 -0.62 -6.56 -12.61
CA LYS A 80 -1.16 -6.54 -13.96
C LYS A 80 -0.97 -5.15 -14.54
N HIS A 81 -0.47 -5.07 -15.77
CA HIS A 81 -0.30 -3.79 -16.47
C HIS A 81 -1.64 -3.04 -16.54
N PRO A 82 -1.65 -1.73 -16.22
CA PRO A 82 -2.88 -0.94 -16.21
C PRO A 82 -3.41 -0.66 -17.63
N SER A 83 -2.57 -0.73 -18.67
CA SER A 83 -2.96 -0.62 -20.08
C SER A 83 -1.90 -1.21 -21.03
N PHE A 84 -2.26 -1.46 -22.31
CA PHE A 84 -1.30 -1.86 -23.36
C PHE A 84 -0.20 -0.81 -23.61
N TRP A 85 -0.49 0.47 -23.36
CA TRP A 85 0.42 1.59 -23.63
C TRP A 85 1.36 1.90 -22.45
N THR A 86 1.08 1.36 -21.27
CA THR A 86 1.90 1.56 -20.05
C THR A 86 2.85 0.38 -19.88
N ARG A 87 4.14 0.61 -20.14
CA ARG A 87 5.17 -0.45 -20.11
C ARG A 87 5.54 -0.86 -18.70
N GLN A 88 5.69 0.12 -17.82
CA GLN A 88 6.09 -0.10 -16.44
C GLN A 88 5.51 1.01 -15.56
N THR A 89 5.13 0.66 -14.34
CA THR A 89 4.71 1.61 -13.31
C THR A 89 5.38 1.23 -12.00
N GLN A 90 6.04 2.19 -11.36
CA GLN A 90 6.60 2.07 -10.02
C GLN A 90 5.81 2.95 -9.06
N ILE A 91 5.43 2.40 -7.91
CA ILE A 91 4.62 3.01 -6.88
C ILE A 91 5.45 3.08 -5.60
N ASP A 92 5.39 4.22 -4.90
CA ASP A 92 5.83 4.40 -3.52
C ASP A 92 4.68 5.07 -2.76
N ARG A 93 4.02 4.30 -1.90
CA ARG A 93 2.94 4.75 -1.02
C ARG A 93 3.46 4.77 0.41
N ARG A 94 3.30 5.90 1.09
CA ARG A 94 3.75 6.09 2.48
C ARG A 94 2.57 6.38 3.38
N TYR A 95 2.68 5.95 4.63
CA TYR A 95 1.71 6.19 5.68
C TYR A 95 2.36 6.96 6.81
N LYS A 96 1.56 7.75 7.51
CA LYS A 96 1.98 8.44 8.73
C LYS A 96 0.97 8.19 9.84
N ARG A 97 1.45 8.16 11.07
CA ARG A 97 0.60 8.03 12.24
C ARG A 97 -0.02 9.38 12.58
N ILE A 98 -1.34 9.44 12.66
CA ILE A 98 -2.13 10.62 13.08
C ILE A 98 -3.19 10.10 14.05
N ASP A 99 -3.25 10.67 15.26
CA ASP A 99 -4.24 10.31 16.30
C ASP A 99 -4.37 8.80 16.52
N GLY A 100 -3.24 8.10 16.57
CA GLY A 100 -3.19 6.65 16.80
C GLY A 100 -3.44 5.78 15.56
N MET A 101 -3.83 6.36 14.42
CA MET A 101 -4.11 5.64 13.18
C MET A 101 -3.03 5.84 12.12
N TRP A 102 -2.73 4.78 11.36
CA TRP A 102 -1.85 4.84 10.19
C TRP A 102 -2.65 5.23 8.95
N LEU A 103 -2.44 6.44 8.45
CA LEU A 103 -3.18 7.04 7.33
C LEU A 103 -2.25 7.34 6.14
N ASN A 104 -2.79 7.38 4.93
CA ASN A 104 -2.01 7.69 3.73
C ASN A 104 -1.33 9.06 3.90
N ALA A 105 -0.02 9.14 3.74
CA ALA A 105 0.72 10.39 3.76
C ALA A 105 0.99 10.89 2.34
N SER A 106 1.45 9.97 1.47
CA SER A 106 1.76 10.28 0.08
C SER A 106 1.66 9.06 -0.83
N LEU A 107 1.47 9.33 -2.10
CA LEU A 107 1.56 8.37 -3.19
C LEU A 107 2.37 9.00 -4.32
N GLU A 108 3.52 8.41 -4.63
CA GLU A 108 4.29 8.71 -5.83
C GLU A 108 4.20 7.53 -6.80
N SER A 109 3.89 7.81 -8.06
CA SER A 109 3.84 6.81 -9.12
C SER A 109 4.56 7.30 -10.36
N THR A 110 5.55 6.55 -10.82
CA THR A 110 6.27 6.83 -12.07
C THR A 110 5.90 5.77 -13.10
N SER A 111 5.41 6.19 -14.27
CA SER A 111 5.01 5.31 -15.35
C SER A 111 5.69 5.65 -16.66
N ASP A 112 6.13 4.63 -17.40
CA ASP A 112 6.63 4.77 -18.77
C ASP A 112 5.51 4.51 -19.76
N ILE A 113 5.12 5.56 -20.48
CA ILE A 113 3.99 5.57 -21.42
C ILE A 113 4.56 5.69 -22.84
N LEU A 114 4.17 4.76 -23.71
CA LEU A 114 4.70 4.63 -25.08
C LEU A 114 4.69 5.92 -25.91
N ILE A 115 3.65 6.75 -25.78
CA ILE A 115 3.46 7.97 -26.57
C ILE A 115 3.85 9.25 -25.82
N ALA A 116 3.94 9.20 -24.49
CA ALA A 116 4.12 10.39 -23.63
C ALA A 116 5.44 10.35 -22.85
N GLY A 117 6.23 9.29 -22.99
CA GLY A 117 7.46 9.09 -22.23
C GLY A 117 7.18 8.83 -20.74
N ARG A 118 8.14 9.21 -19.90
CA ARG A 118 8.08 9.05 -18.45
C ARG A 118 7.12 10.08 -17.83
N SER A 119 6.15 9.61 -17.07
CA SER A 119 5.18 10.45 -16.35
C SER A 119 5.23 10.15 -14.85
N THR A 120 5.24 11.19 -14.02
CA THR A 120 5.23 11.05 -12.57
C THR A 120 3.98 11.71 -11.98
N LEU A 121 3.21 10.94 -11.23
CA LEU A 121 2.12 11.40 -10.38
C LEU A 121 2.61 11.50 -8.94
N LYS A 122 2.29 12.60 -8.27
CA LYS A 122 2.51 12.78 -6.83
C LYS A 122 1.21 13.25 -6.18
N ILE A 123 0.80 12.55 -5.12
CA ILE A 123 -0.33 12.90 -4.28
C ILE A 123 0.18 13.06 -2.85
N GLN A 124 -0.24 14.14 -2.20
CA GLN A 124 -0.03 14.39 -0.78
C GLN A 124 -1.40 14.46 -0.12
N TYR A 125 -1.59 13.71 0.96
CA TYR A 125 -2.85 13.70 1.70
C TYR A 125 -2.74 14.58 2.93
N LEU A 126 -3.72 15.48 3.08
CA LEU A 126 -3.90 16.34 4.25
C LEU A 126 -5.26 16.01 4.86
N TYR A 127 -5.29 15.87 6.18
CA TYR A 127 -6.48 15.57 6.95
C TYR A 127 -6.80 16.79 7.80
N GLU A 128 -8.02 17.33 7.64
CA GLU A 128 -8.52 18.43 8.48
C GLU A 128 -9.12 17.88 9.78
N ALA A 129 -9.88 16.78 9.68
CA ALA A 129 -10.45 16.07 10.80
C ALA A 129 -10.39 14.54 10.55
N ILE A 130 -10.27 13.78 11.63
CA ILE A 130 -10.37 12.32 11.64
C ILE A 130 -11.50 11.96 12.59
N GLU A 131 -12.58 11.41 12.04
CA GLU A 131 -13.69 10.88 12.83
C GLU A 131 -13.50 9.38 13.00
N THR A 132 -13.28 8.94 14.23
CA THR A 132 -13.20 7.52 14.57
C THR A 132 -14.50 7.10 15.26
N ASP A 133 -15.14 6.04 14.77
CA ASP A 133 -16.15 5.35 15.56
C ASP A 133 -15.42 4.59 16.68
N GLY A 134 -15.72 4.89 17.94
CA GLY A 134 -14.92 4.52 19.13
C GLY A 134 -14.86 3.01 19.43
N SER A 135 -15.21 2.14 18.49
CA SER A 135 -15.28 0.68 18.63
C SER A 135 -14.01 -0.06 18.17
N MET A 136 -12.97 0.64 17.70
CA MET A 136 -11.74 0.03 17.18
C MET A 136 -10.56 0.13 18.17
N GLU A 137 -10.74 -0.27 19.43
CA GLU A 137 -9.58 -0.60 20.29
C GLU A 137 -9.17 -2.07 20.06
N HIS A 138 -7.92 -2.24 19.61
CA HIS A 138 -7.10 -3.46 19.48
C HIS A 138 -7.78 -4.79 19.05
N PRO A 139 -7.48 -5.32 17.84
CA PRO A 139 -7.56 -6.76 17.62
C PRO A 139 -6.48 -7.42 18.49
N GLY A 140 -6.91 -8.24 19.44
CA GLY A 140 -6.04 -8.99 20.32
C GLY A 140 -4.94 -9.75 19.57
N GLU A 141 -3.80 -9.83 20.24
CA GLU A 141 -2.61 -10.60 19.88
C GLU A 141 -3.01 -11.98 19.33
N VAL A 142 -2.74 -12.23 18.05
CA VAL A 142 -2.92 -13.54 17.43
C VAL A 142 -1.65 -14.34 17.73
N PRO A 143 -1.69 -15.42 18.54
CA PRO A 143 -0.50 -16.17 18.85
C PRO A 143 0.06 -16.82 17.58
N CYS A 144 1.34 -16.58 17.29
CA CYS A 144 2.07 -17.39 16.32
C CYS A 144 2.04 -18.84 16.81
N ARG A 145 1.50 -19.75 16.01
CA ARG A 145 1.59 -21.20 16.27
C ARG A 145 3.01 -21.67 15.92
N ASP A 146 3.65 -22.32 16.88
CA ASP A 146 4.93 -23.03 16.74
C ASP A 146 4.87 -24.18 15.71
#